data_AF-A0A6A1WPJ8-F1
#
_entry.id   AF-A0A6A1WPJ8-F1
#
_cell.length_a   1.000
_cell.length_b   1.000
_cell.length_c   1.000
_cell.angle_alpha   90.00
_cell.angle_beta   90.00
_cell.angle_gamma   90.00
#
_symmetry.space_group_name_H-M   'P 1'
#
loop_
_entity.id
_entity.type
_entity.pdbx_description
1 polymer ?
#
loop_
_entity_poly.entity_id
_entity_poly.type
_entity_poly.pdbx_seq_one_letter_code
_entity_poly.pdbx_strand_id
1 'polypeptide(L)'
;MNHSPIVINGIEFNSFCLSLAHIVPCLKSTESRQLNNVYLRLARIFWQSLLAPWRLLFAFVPPCSIAHGWIAFICSLVFISGIAYIVTELTDLIICVTGINAYVIAFTALAIGTSWPDLVASKIAAERQTTADSAIANITCSNSANIYVGIGIPWLIDTAYNFFAYREPLWVRNAKGLSFSLLVFFCTSVGCIAVLVVRRLTFGAELGGPRLWAWVTFVYFMSLWVIFIVLSSKVPHII
;
A
#
# COMPACT_ATOMS: atom_id res chain seq x y z
N MET A 1 17.74 28.41 1.72
CA MET A 1 16.55 27.69 1.22
C MET A 1 16.05 26.83 2.35
N ASN A 2 14.95 27.26 2.99
CA ASN A 2 14.42 26.65 4.20
C ASN A 2 13.91 25.24 3.89
N HIS A 3 14.64 24.22 4.35
CA HIS A 3 14.11 22.87 4.51
C HIS A 3 13.15 22.88 5.70
N SER A 4 11.86 22.99 5.42
CA SER A 4 10.83 22.65 6.40
C SER A 4 11.02 21.16 6.75
N PRO A 5 11.22 20.78 8.02
CA PRO A 5 11.25 19.38 8.39
C PRO A 5 9.89 18.77 8.07
N ILE A 6 9.89 17.67 7.32
CA ILE A 6 8.72 16.86 7.05
C ILE A 6 8.25 16.36 8.42
N VAL A 7 7.17 16.95 8.95
CA VAL A 7 6.56 16.57 10.22
C VAL A 7 5.78 15.27 9.97
N ILE A 8 6.48 14.14 10.06
CA ILE A 8 5.94 12.80 9.73
C ILE A 8 5.09 12.21 10.89
N ASN A 9 5.37 12.52 12.17
CA ASN A 9 4.80 11.74 13.28
C ASN A 9 3.53 12.30 13.96
N GLY A 10 2.60 12.84 13.20
CA GLY A 10 1.28 13.20 13.77
C GLY A 10 0.32 13.87 12.80
N ILE A 11 0.85 14.44 11.71
CA ILE A 11 0.04 15.04 10.64
C ILE A 11 -0.41 13.97 9.65
N GLU A 12 0.31 12.86 9.48
CA GLU A 12 -0.12 11.79 8.57
C GLU A 12 -1.23 10.92 9.15
N PHE A 13 -1.23 10.59 10.44
CA PHE A 13 -2.36 9.87 11.04
C PHE A 13 -3.61 10.75 11.18
N ASN A 14 -3.44 12.03 11.53
CA ASN A 14 -4.52 13.01 11.44
C ASN A 14 -4.92 13.32 10.00
N SER A 15 -4.02 13.26 9.00
CA SER A 15 -4.37 13.34 7.57
C SER A 15 -5.01 12.07 7.06
N PHE A 16 -4.72 10.91 7.64
CA PHE A 16 -5.38 9.64 7.31
C PHE A 16 -6.81 9.67 7.83
N CYS A 17 -6.98 10.07 9.09
CA CYS A 17 -8.28 10.36 9.69
C CYS A 17 -8.99 11.54 9.04
N LEU A 18 -8.29 12.63 8.65
CA LEU A 18 -8.88 13.77 7.92
C LEU A 18 -9.22 13.40 6.48
N SER A 19 -8.45 12.53 5.83
CA SER A 19 -8.70 12.11 4.44
C SER A 19 -9.84 11.11 4.38
N LEU A 20 -9.93 10.18 5.33
CA LEU A 20 -11.16 9.41 5.58
C LEU A 20 -12.32 10.34 5.98
N ALA A 21 -12.09 11.36 6.80
CA ALA A 21 -13.08 12.40 7.10
C ALA A 21 -13.30 13.41 5.96
N HIS A 22 -12.59 13.32 4.83
CA HIS A 22 -12.85 14.02 3.56
C HIS A 22 -13.60 13.10 2.58
N ILE A 23 -13.48 11.78 2.72
CA ILE A 23 -14.30 10.78 2.02
C ILE A 23 -15.73 10.77 2.59
N VAL A 24 -15.90 10.86 3.92
CA VAL A 24 -17.22 10.93 4.57
C VAL A 24 -18.10 12.12 4.10
N PRO A 25 -17.58 13.35 3.87
CA PRO A 25 -18.38 14.46 3.35
C PRO A 25 -18.62 14.40 1.83
N CYS A 26 -17.94 13.54 1.06
CA CYS A 26 -18.25 13.38 -0.38
C CYS A 26 -19.59 12.64 -0.61
N LEU A 27 -20.03 11.84 0.36
CA LEU A 27 -21.41 11.32 0.46
C LEU A 27 -22.44 12.39 0.89
N LYS A 28 -22.00 13.63 1.15
CA LYS A 28 -22.80 14.65 1.84
C LYS A 28 -22.79 15.98 1.09
N SER A 29 -23.29 16.02 -0.15
CA SER A 29 -23.42 17.30 -0.88
C SER A 29 -24.81 17.64 -1.45
N THR A 30 -25.88 16.88 -1.18
CA THR A 30 -27.22 17.35 -1.68
C THR A 30 -28.42 17.15 -0.76
N GLU A 31 -28.42 16.21 0.20
CA GLU A 31 -29.62 15.92 1.03
C GLU A 31 -29.46 16.17 2.55
N SER A 32 -28.52 17.01 2.98
CA SER A 32 -28.35 17.30 4.42
C SER A 32 -28.62 18.76 4.75
N ARG A 33 -29.86 19.10 5.12
CA ARG A 33 -30.06 20.37 5.86
C ARG A 33 -30.87 20.31 7.14
N GLN A 34 -31.62 19.25 7.49
CA GLN A 34 -32.37 19.29 8.76
C GLN A 34 -32.53 18.01 9.61
N LEU A 35 -32.15 16.78 9.19
CA LEU A 35 -32.58 15.57 9.94
C LEU A 35 -31.56 14.85 10.87
N ASN A 36 -30.24 15.07 10.82
CA ASN A 36 -29.29 14.10 11.43
C ASN A 36 -28.19 14.72 12.34
N ASN A 37 -28.54 15.34 13.47
CA ASN A 37 -27.55 15.75 14.48
C ASN A 37 -27.16 14.64 15.46
N VAL A 38 -28.09 13.74 15.81
CA VAL A 38 -27.86 12.65 16.77
C VAL A 38 -27.05 11.51 16.15
N TYR A 39 -27.44 11.03 14.96
CA TYR A 39 -26.69 9.96 14.26
C TYR A 39 -25.27 10.39 13.90
N LEU A 40 -25.04 11.64 13.48
CA LEU A 40 -23.69 12.17 13.25
C LEU A 40 -22.86 12.29 14.54
N ARG A 41 -23.51 12.60 15.67
CA ARG A 41 -22.84 12.65 16.97
C ARG A 41 -22.47 11.25 17.46
N LEU A 42 -23.38 10.29 17.35
CA LEU A 42 -23.13 8.88 17.67
C LEU A 42 -22.04 8.29 16.77
N ALA A 43 -22.11 8.53 15.46
CA ALA A 43 -21.07 8.09 14.52
C ALA A 43 -19.70 8.71 14.86
N ARG A 44 -19.65 10.00 15.24
CA ARG A 44 -18.42 10.67 15.66
C ARG A 44 -17.85 10.07 16.95
N ILE A 45 -18.69 9.81 17.95
CA ILE A 45 -18.26 9.20 19.22
C ILE A 45 -17.76 7.77 18.98
N PHE A 46 -18.51 6.96 18.22
CA PHE A 46 -18.12 5.61 17.84
C PHE A 46 -16.76 5.60 17.11
N TRP A 47 -16.59 6.50 16.14
CA TRP A 47 -15.32 6.65 15.41
C TRP A 47 -14.16 7.05 16.33
N GLN A 48 -14.40 7.97 17.27
CA GLN A 48 -13.40 8.37 18.26
C GLN A 48 -13.04 7.23 19.21
N SER A 49 -14.00 6.42 19.64
CA SER A 49 -13.77 5.24 20.49
C SER A 49 -12.96 4.16 19.77
N LEU A 50 -13.22 3.93 18.48
CA LEU A 50 -12.45 2.98 17.67
C LEU A 50 -10.99 3.42 17.47
N LEU A 51 -10.76 4.73 17.33
CA LEU A 51 -9.43 5.32 17.15
C LEU A 51 -8.67 5.55 18.47
N ALA A 52 -9.37 5.62 19.61
CA ALA A 52 -8.77 5.88 20.92
C ALA A 52 -7.63 4.89 21.29
N PRO A 53 -7.81 3.55 21.18
CA PRO A 53 -6.73 2.61 21.49
C PRO A 53 -5.53 2.80 20.55
N TRP A 54 -5.79 3.10 19.28
CA TRP A 54 -4.74 3.36 18.30
C TRP A 54 -3.97 4.64 18.65
N ARG A 55 -4.66 5.73 18.99
CA ARG A 55 -4.02 6.99 19.42
C ARG A 55 -3.17 6.82 20.67
N LEU A 56 -3.59 5.98 21.62
CA LEU A 56 -2.83 5.67 22.83
C LEU A 56 -1.58 4.84 22.52
N LEU A 57 -1.70 3.90 21.59
CA LEU A 57 -0.59 3.05 21.14
C LEU A 57 0.50 3.88 20.42
N PHE A 58 0.12 4.82 19.54
CA PHE A 58 1.09 5.72 18.87
C PHE A 58 1.60 6.87 19.75
N ALA A 59 1.01 7.12 20.91
CA ALA A 59 1.52 8.13 21.85
C ALA A 59 2.89 7.74 22.44
N PHE A 60 3.25 6.46 22.41
CA PHE A 60 4.54 5.95 22.86
C PHE A 60 5.67 6.17 21.86
N VAL A 61 5.38 6.60 20.64
CA VAL A 61 6.42 6.89 19.64
C VAL A 61 7.11 8.22 20.00
N PRO A 62 8.43 8.22 20.23
CA PRO A 62 9.14 9.42 20.65
C PRO A 62 9.13 10.52 19.57
N PRO A 63 9.24 11.80 19.96
CA PRO A 63 9.22 12.91 19.01
C PRO A 63 10.44 12.91 18.08
N CYS A 64 10.23 13.32 16.82
CA CYS A 64 11.27 13.33 15.77
C CYS A 64 12.46 14.26 16.04
N SER A 65 12.39 15.11 17.07
CA SER A 65 13.44 16.06 17.41
C SER A 65 14.66 15.40 18.04
N ILE A 66 14.54 14.16 18.51
CA ILE A 66 15.63 13.41 19.14
C ILE A 66 16.34 12.56 18.08
N ALA A 67 17.66 12.64 18.02
CA ALA A 67 18.54 11.82 17.17
C ALA A 67 18.13 11.78 15.68
N HIS A 68 17.84 12.95 15.09
CA HIS A 68 17.48 13.11 13.66
C HIS A 68 16.30 12.21 13.20
N GLY A 69 15.42 11.80 14.13
CA GLY A 69 14.23 10.99 13.82
C GLY A 69 14.47 9.48 13.72
N TRP A 70 15.71 8.98 13.85
CA TRP A 70 16.01 7.55 13.74
C TRP A 70 15.32 6.71 14.82
N ILE A 71 15.26 7.21 16.05
CA ILE A 71 14.62 6.50 17.17
C ILE A 71 13.11 6.37 16.90
N ALA A 72 12.48 7.43 16.37
CA ALA A 72 11.07 7.40 16.05
C ALA A 72 10.76 6.42 14.91
N PHE A 73 11.65 6.32 13.92
CA PHE A 73 11.56 5.35 12.83
C PHE A 73 11.71 3.89 13.30
N ILE A 74 12.70 3.59 14.15
CA ILE A 74 12.87 2.23 14.67
C ILE A 74 11.70 1.84 15.58
N CYS A 75 11.24 2.77 16.43
CA CYS A 75 10.09 2.53 17.29
C CYS A 75 8.80 2.25 16.50
N SER A 76 8.55 3.00 15.42
CA SER A 76 7.38 2.75 14.57
C SER A 76 7.48 1.41 13.84
N LEU A 77 8.66 1.01 13.35
CA LEU A 77 8.86 -0.31 12.76
C LEU A 77 8.56 -1.45 13.74
N VAL A 78 9.03 -1.34 14.99
CA VAL A 78 8.74 -2.33 16.04
C VAL A 78 7.25 -2.42 16.34
N PHE A 79 6.56 -1.27 16.43
CA PHE A 79 5.11 -1.24 16.66
C PHE A 79 4.33 -1.88 15.52
N ILE A 80 4.65 -1.52 14.27
CA ILE A 80 4.00 -2.08 13.09
C ILE A 80 4.25 -3.59 13.02
N SER A 81 5.48 -4.05 13.29
CA SER A 81 5.82 -5.47 13.35
C SER A 81 5.04 -6.21 14.45
N GLY A 82 4.89 -5.61 15.64
CA GLY A 82 4.14 -6.21 16.74
C GLY A 82 2.65 -6.34 16.42
N ILE A 83 2.06 -5.31 15.81
CA ILE A 83 0.65 -5.37 15.37
C ILE A 83 0.49 -6.40 14.24
N ALA A 84 1.40 -6.43 13.28
CA ALA A 84 1.37 -7.41 12.19
C ALA A 84 1.39 -8.85 12.73
N TYR A 85 2.24 -9.14 13.72
CA TYR A 85 2.28 -10.44 14.39
C TYR A 85 0.95 -10.81 15.06
N ILE A 86 0.34 -9.87 15.79
CA ILE A 86 -0.97 -10.12 16.43
C ILE A 86 -2.05 -10.40 15.37
N VAL A 87 -2.04 -9.64 14.28
CA VAL A 87 -3.00 -9.83 13.17
C VAL A 87 -2.82 -11.18 12.50
N THR A 88 -1.58 -11.65 12.27
CA THR A 88 -1.35 -12.97 11.67
C THR A 88 -1.84 -14.10 12.58
N GLU A 89 -1.57 -14.04 13.88
CA GLU A 89 -2.05 -15.03 14.85
C GLU A 89 -3.59 -15.08 14.91
N LEU A 90 -4.24 -13.91 14.95
CA LEU A 90 -5.70 -13.84 14.91
C LEU A 90 -6.27 -14.37 13.59
N THR A 91 -5.57 -14.13 12.48
CA THR A 91 -5.97 -14.61 11.16
C THR A 91 -5.91 -16.14 11.09
N ASP A 92 -4.88 -16.76 11.66
CA ASP A 92 -4.74 -18.22 11.73
C ASP A 92 -5.85 -18.87 12.56
N LEU A 93 -6.26 -18.23 13.66
CA LEU A 93 -7.44 -18.67 14.43
C LEU A 93 -8.73 -18.57 13.61
N ILE A 94 -8.93 -17.48 12.87
CA ILE A 94 -10.10 -17.30 12.00
C ILE A 94 -10.12 -18.33 10.88
N ILE A 95 -8.98 -18.61 10.26
CA ILE A 95 -8.82 -19.65 9.24
C ILE A 95 -9.25 -21.01 9.79
N CYS A 96 -8.76 -21.37 10.98
CA CYS A 96 -9.08 -22.64 11.63
C CYS A 96 -10.59 -22.81 11.91
N VAL A 97 -11.27 -21.74 12.35
CA VAL A 97 -12.71 -21.77 12.68
C VAL A 97 -13.59 -21.72 11.43
N THR A 98 -13.21 -20.93 10.42
CA THR A 98 -14.03 -20.71 9.21
C THR A 98 -13.82 -21.76 8.14
N GLY A 99 -12.70 -22.50 8.16
CA GLY A 99 -12.34 -23.48 7.14
C GLY A 99 -11.99 -22.86 5.77
N ILE A 100 -11.83 -21.53 5.70
CA ILE A 100 -11.46 -20.82 4.48
C ILE A 100 -9.97 -21.01 4.22
N ASN A 101 -9.59 -21.14 2.95
CA ASN A 101 -8.20 -21.29 2.56
C ASN A 101 -7.36 -20.05 2.98
N ALA A 102 -6.26 -20.28 3.70
CA ALA A 102 -5.34 -19.25 4.19
C ALA A 102 -4.85 -18.31 3.09
N TYR A 103 -4.61 -18.84 1.87
CA TYR A 103 -4.17 -18.04 0.73
C TYR A 103 -5.21 -16.99 0.33
N VAL A 104 -6.51 -17.29 0.45
CA VAL A 104 -7.58 -16.36 0.09
C VAL A 104 -7.64 -15.20 1.08
N ILE A 105 -7.55 -15.49 2.38
CA ILE A 105 -7.60 -14.45 3.42
C ILE A 105 -6.34 -13.58 3.38
N ALA A 106 -5.16 -14.18 3.17
CA ALA A 106 -3.92 -13.44 3.00
C ALA A 106 -3.96 -12.50 1.78
N PHE A 107 -4.42 -12.98 0.63
CA PHE A 107 -4.49 -12.18 -0.61
C PHE A 107 -5.59 -11.11 -0.58
N THR A 108 -6.66 -11.32 0.19
CA THR A 108 -7.76 -10.35 0.27
C THR A 108 -7.60 -9.42 1.46
N ALA A 109 -7.81 -9.90 2.68
CA ALA A 109 -7.85 -9.05 3.86
C ALA A 109 -6.50 -8.43 4.20
N LEU A 110 -5.42 -9.23 4.21
CA LEU A 110 -4.09 -8.72 4.56
C LEU A 110 -3.53 -7.82 3.45
N ALA A 111 -3.55 -8.25 2.19
CA ALA A 111 -2.97 -7.48 1.10
C ALA A 111 -3.74 -6.17 0.82
N ILE A 112 -5.07 -6.16 0.94
CA ILE A 112 -5.87 -4.92 0.86
C ILE A 112 -5.53 -4.02 2.05
N GLY A 113 -5.41 -4.58 3.25
CA GLY A 113 -5.11 -3.82 4.47
C GLY A 113 -3.80 -3.05 4.39
N THR A 114 -2.76 -3.62 3.78
CA THR A 114 -1.45 -2.95 3.60
C THR A 114 -1.44 -1.95 2.45
N SER A 115 -2.19 -2.18 1.38
CA SER A 115 -2.21 -1.31 0.18
C SER A 115 -3.18 -0.13 0.31
N TRP A 116 -4.19 -0.23 1.17
CA TRP A 116 -5.15 0.84 1.42
C TRP A 116 -4.49 2.16 1.87
N PRO A 117 -3.54 2.16 2.83
CA PRO A 117 -2.89 3.40 3.23
C PRO A 117 -2.08 4.04 2.11
N ASP A 118 -1.39 3.24 1.29
CA ASP A 118 -0.66 3.73 0.12
C ASP A 118 -1.60 4.39 -0.91
N LEU A 119 -2.78 3.82 -1.12
CA LEU A 119 -3.79 4.39 -2.01
C LEU A 119 -4.25 5.77 -1.51
N VAL A 120 -4.52 5.89 -0.21
CA VAL A 120 -4.96 7.17 0.38
C VAL A 120 -3.83 8.21 0.31
N ALA A 121 -2.60 7.85 0.66
CA ALA A 121 -1.45 8.75 0.57
C ALA A 121 -1.21 9.23 -0.87
N SER A 122 -1.27 8.32 -1.84
CA SER A 122 -1.07 8.63 -3.26
C SER A 122 -2.21 9.50 -3.82
N LYS A 123 -3.46 9.26 -3.41
CA LYS A 123 -4.60 10.11 -3.76
C LYS A 123 -4.40 11.53 -3.26
N ILE A 124 -4.04 11.69 -1.99
CA ILE A 124 -3.81 13.02 -1.39
C ILE A 124 -2.65 13.73 -2.12
N ALA A 125 -1.57 13.01 -2.44
CA ALA A 125 -0.44 13.56 -3.18
C ALA A 125 -0.85 14.02 -4.60
N ALA A 126 -1.69 13.23 -5.29
CA ALA A 126 -2.22 13.57 -6.61
C ALA A 126 -3.18 14.77 -6.58
N GLU A 127 -4.00 14.92 -5.53
CA GLU A 127 -4.92 16.06 -5.39
C GLU A 127 -4.19 17.36 -5.05
N ARG A 128 -3.04 17.28 -4.38
CA ARG A 128 -2.25 18.45 -3.95
C ARG A 128 -1.26 18.94 -4.99
N GLN A 129 -0.88 18.12 -5.96
CA GLN A 129 0.11 18.46 -6.99
C GLN A 129 -0.47 18.39 -8.40
N THR A 130 -0.20 19.42 -9.20
CA THR A 130 -0.69 19.49 -10.59
C THR A 130 -0.03 18.48 -11.52
N THR A 131 1.21 18.07 -11.24
CA THR A 131 1.99 17.09 -12.04
C THR A 131 1.78 15.65 -11.57
N ALA A 132 1.33 15.47 -10.31
CA ALA A 132 1.11 14.18 -9.63
C ALA A 132 2.36 13.27 -9.50
N ASP A 133 3.56 13.84 -9.61
CA ASP A 133 4.82 13.06 -9.57
C ASP A 133 5.04 12.40 -8.19
N SER A 134 4.62 13.06 -7.11
CA SER A 134 4.73 12.49 -5.75
C SER A 134 3.82 11.27 -5.55
N ALA A 135 2.69 11.19 -6.26
CA ALA A 135 1.82 10.01 -6.18
C ALA A 135 2.48 8.79 -6.83
N ILE A 136 3.17 8.98 -7.97
CA ILE A 136 3.89 7.92 -8.67
C ILE A 136 5.09 7.45 -7.86
N ALA A 137 5.85 8.40 -7.30
CA ALA A 137 6.96 8.08 -6.41
C ALA A 137 6.52 7.24 -5.21
N ASN A 138 5.37 7.58 -4.61
CA ASN A 138 4.82 6.81 -3.49
C ASN A 138 4.44 5.38 -3.90
N ILE A 139 3.63 5.21 -4.95
CA ILE A 139 3.18 3.88 -5.42
C ILE A 139 4.38 3.01 -5.82
N THR A 140 5.35 3.59 -6.52
CA THR A 140 6.54 2.86 -7.01
C THR A 140 7.42 2.41 -5.85
N CYS A 141 7.63 3.28 -4.85
CA CYS A 141 8.41 2.96 -3.66
C CYS A 141 7.72 1.87 -2.82
N SER A 142 6.43 2.03 -2.51
CA SER A 142 5.68 1.07 -1.69
C SER A 142 5.60 -0.31 -2.37
N ASN A 143 5.35 -0.38 -3.68
CA ASN A 143 5.35 -1.65 -4.40
C ASN A 143 6.74 -2.30 -4.44
N SER A 144 7.80 -1.51 -4.59
CA SER A 144 9.18 -2.02 -4.55
C SER A 144 9.50 -2.59 -3.16
N ALA A 145 9.09 -1.91 -2.09
CA ALA A 145 9.26 -2.40 -0.72
C ALA A 145 8.50 -3.72 -0.51
N ASN A 146 7.25 -3.84 -0.99
CA ASN A 146 6.48 -5.07 -0.88
C ASN A 146 7.16 -6.26 -1.58
N ILE A 147 7.73 -6.05 -2.76
CA ILE A 147 8.41 -7.12 -3.51
C ILE A 147 9.77 -7.44 -2.88
N TYR A 148 10.63 -6.45 -2.67
CA TYR A 148 11.99 -6.70 -2.19
C TYR A 148 12.04 -7.06 -0.71
N VAL A 149 11.35 -6.30 0.13
CA VAL A 149 11.33 -6.52 1.58
C VAL A 149 10.27 -7.54 1.97
N GLY A 150 9.07 -7.46 1.39
CA GLY A 150 7.97 -8.35 1.76
C GLY A 150 8.10 -9.79 1.23
N ILE A 151 8.62 -9.98 0.01
CA ILE A 151 8.79 -11.32 -0.58
C ILE A 151 10.26 -11.73 -0.61
N GLY A 152 11.15 -10.83 -1.02
CA GLY A 152 12.57 -11.13 -1.24
C GLY A 152 13.32 -11.48 0.05
N ILE A 153 13.18 -10.69 1.11
CA ILE A 153 13.90 -10.92 2.38
C ILE A 153 13.46 -12.22 3.07
N PRO A 154 12.15 -12.53 3.25
CA PRO A 154 11.73 -13.80 3.86
C PRO A 154 12.23 -15.02 3.09
N TRP A 155 12.16 -14.98 1.74
CA TRP A 155 12.68 -16.06 0.91
C TRP A 155 14.20 -16.23 1.08
N LEU A 156 14.95 -15.12 1.14
CA LEU A 156 16.39 -15.15 1.34
C LEU A 156 16.77 -15.70 2.72
N ILE A 157 16.03 -15.33 3.77
CA ILE A 157 16.25 -15.84 5.13
C ILE A 157 15.97 -17.35 5.19
N ASP A 158 14.81 -17.79 4.68
CA ASP A 158 14.43 -19.21 4.67
C ASP A 158 15.44 -20.05 3.88
N THR A 159 15.80 -19.58 2.69
CA THR A 159 16.76 -20.26 1.82
C THR A 159 18.16 -20.32 2.44
N ALA A 160 18.64 -19.22 3.05
CA ALA A 160 19.93 -19.19 3.72
C ALA A 160 19.93 -20.13 4.95
N TYR A 161 18.85 -20.11 5.73
CA TYR A 161 18.69 -20.99 6.89
C TYR A 161 18.72 -22.46 6.46
N ASN A 162 17.96 -22.84 5.43
CA ASN A 162 17.94 -24.21 4.91
C ASN A 162 19.30 -24.65 4.34
N PHE A 163 20.01 -23.74 3.68
CA PHE A 163 21.35 -24.00 3.18
C PHE A 163 22.37 -24.25 4.30
N PHE A 164 22.35 -23.45 5.38
CA PHE A 164 23.30 -23.61 6.48
C PHE A 164 22.94 -24.75 7.43
N ALA A 165 21.66 -24.92 7.76
CA ALA A 165 21.19 -25.92 8.73
C ALA A 165 21.05 -27.33 8.12
N TYR A 166 20.44 -27.44 6.93
CA TYR A 166 20.08 -28.71 6.31
C TYR A 166 20.93 -29.07 5.09
N ARG A 167 21.80 -28.16 4.63
CA ARG A 167 22.64 -28.32 3.42
C ARG A 167 21.83 -28.65 2.17
N GLU A 168 20.57 -28.21 2.14
CA GLU A 168 19.73 -28.39 0.97
C GLU A 168 20.17 -27.47 -0.17
N PRO A 169 20.15 -27.96 -1.42
CA PRO A 169 20.46 -27.14 -2.57
C PRO A 169 19.38 -26.06 -2.78
N LEU A 170 19.79 -24.90 -3.26
CA LEU A 170 18.90 -23.76 -3.55
C LEU A 170 17.96 -24.11 -4.71
N TRP A 171 16.74 -24.58 -4.40
CA TRP A 171 15.75 -24.98 -5.41
C TRP A 171 14.43 -24.24 -5.25
N VAL A 172 13.93 -23.71 -6.37
CA VAL A 172 12.60 -23.10 -6.46
C VAL A 172 11.63 -24.11 -7.06
N ARG A 173 10.61 -24.51 -6.28
CA ARG A 173 9.66 -25.59 -6.63
C ARG A 173 8.91 -25.36 -7.95
N ASN A 174 8.77 -24.10 -8.40
CA ASN A 174 8.05 -23.70 -9.62
C ASN A 174 8.79 -22.64 -10.47
N ALA A 175 10.07 -22.89 -10.79
CA ALA A 175 10.90 -21.93 -11.53
C ALA A 175 10.36 -21.53 -12.91
N LYS A 176 9.73 -22.47 -13.66
CA LYS A 176 9.21 -22.20 -15.02
C LYS A 176 8.06 -21.20 -15.02
N GLY A 177 7.07 -21.40 -14.15
CA GLY A 177 5.92 -20.50 -14.07
C GLY A 177 6.28 -19.14 -13.49
N LEU A 178 7.14 -19.14 -12.46
CA LEU A 178 7.64 -17.91 -11.86
C LEU A 178 8.44 -17.07 -12.88
N SER A 179 9.35 -17.70 -13.65
CA SER A 179 10.16 -17.00 -14.64
C SER A 179 9.31 -16.37 -15.75
N PHE A 180 8.27 -17.07 -16.22
CA PHE A 180 7.35 -16.50 -17.22
C PHE A 180 6.60 -15.28 -16.68
N SER A 181 5.99 -15.38 -15.50
CA SER A 181 5.26 -14.26 -14.88
C SER A 181 6.17 -13.06 -14.61
N LEU A 182 7.41 -13.31 -14.17
CA LEU A 182 8.42 -12.27 -13.99
C LEU A 182 8.77 -11.59 -15.30
N LEU A 183 8.98 -12.34 -16.39
CA LEU A 183 9.28 -11.77 -17.70
C LEU A 183 8.15 -10.88 -18.21
N VAL A 184 6.90 -11.34 -18.09
CA VAL A 184 5.72 -10.54 -18.46
C VAL A 184 5.63 -9.27 -17.60
N PHE A 185 5.89 -9.37 -16.29
CA PHE A 185 5.95 -8.20 -15.39
C PHE A 185 7.04 -7.20 -15.80
N PHE A 186 8.25 -7.66 -16.14
CA PHE A 186 9.33 -6.78 -16.61
C PHE A 186 8.96 -6.09 -17.92
N CYS A 187 8.44 -6.82 -18.92
CA CYS A 187 8.03 -6.24 -20.19
C CYS A 187 6.92 -5.18 -20.02
N THR A 188 5.90 -5.47 -19.21
CA THR A 188 4.80 -4.53 -18.94
C THR A 188 5.24 -3.33 -18.09
N SER A 189 6.15 -3.52 -17.15
CA SER A 189 6.75 -2.44 -16.35
C SER A 189 7.59 -1.48 -17.21
N VAL A 190 8.41 -2.00 -18.13
CA VAL A 190 9.15 -1.16 -19.09
C VAL A 190 8.18 -0.33 -19.95
N GLY A 191 7.09 -0.94 -20.43
CA GLY A 191 6.04 -0.23 -21.16
C GLY A 191 5.36 0.87 -20.31
N CYS A 192 5.14 0.62 -19.02
CA CYS A 192 4.60 1.60 -18.09
C CYS A 192 5.54 2.80 -17.92
N ILE A 193 6.81 2.53 -17.59
CA ILE A 193 7.84 3.55 -17.38
C ILE A 193 8.06 4.37 -18.66
N ALA A 194 8.13 3.72 -19.82
CA ALA A 194 8.31 4.41 -21.10
C ALA A 194 7.19 5.44 -21.36
N VAL A 195 5.94 5.09 -21.09
CA VAL A 195 4.81 6.03 -21.24
C VAL A 195 4.90 7.18 -20.25
N LEU A 196 5.29 6.93 -18.99
CA LEU A 196 5.50 7.99 -18.01
C LEU A 196 6.61 8.96 -18.43
N VAL A 197 7.73 8.44 -18.93
CA VAL A 197 8.85 9.25 -19.44
C VAL A 197 8.41 10.08 -20.66
N VAL A 198 7.70 9.47 -21.62
CA VAL A 198 7.18 10.19 -22.79
C VAL A 198 6.25 11.32 -22.36
N ARG A 199 5.31 11.06 -21.44
CA ARG A 199 4.40 12.10 -20.93
C ARG A 199 5.14 13.23 -20.23
N ARG A 200 6.19 12.91 -19.47
CA ARG A 200 7.01 13.92 -18.81
C ARG A 200 7.71 14.82 -19.81
N LEU A 201 8.18 14.27 -20.93
CA LEU A 201 8.80 15.04 -22.01
C LEU A 201 7.78 15.88 -22.81
N THR A 202 6.55 15.40 -23.00
CA THR A 202 5.55 16.10 -23.83
C THR A 202 4.71 17.12 -23.04
N PHE A 203 4.35 16.81 -21.80
CA PHE A 203 3.41 17.61 -20.99
C PHE A 203 4.02 18.18 -19.72
N GLY A 204 5.27 17.82 -19.38
CA GLY A 204 5.92 18.26 -18.14
C GLY A 204 5.31 17.67 -16.86
N ALA A 205 4.41 16.69 -16.99
CA ALA A 205 3.71 16.04 -15.89
C ALA A 205 3.64 14.53 -16.14
N GLU A 206 3.90 13.72 -15.12
CA GLU A 206 3.89 12.27 -15.26
C GLU A 206 2.46 11.71 -15.28
N LEU A 207 1.63 12.10 -14.31
CA LEU A 207 0.20 11.73 -14.27
C LEU A 207 -0.75 12.91 -14.45
N GLY A 208 -0.28 14.12 -14.19
CA GLY A 208 -1.04 15.37 -14.33
C GLY A 208 -1.27 15.83 -15.78
N GLY A 209 -1.80 17.04 -15.92
CA GLY A 209 -2.08 17.68 -17.20
C GLY A 209 -3.55 17.59 -17.65
N PRO A 210 -3.84 17.78 -18.96
CA PRO A 210 -5.21 17.83 -19.47
C PRO A 210 -5.94 16.50 -19.25
N ARG A 211 -7.21 16.58 -18.82
CA ARG A 211 -8.03 15.39 -18.45
C ARG A 211 -8.10 14.34 -19.56
N LEU A 212 -8.13 14.76 -20.83
CA LEU A 212 -8.20 13.83 -21.97
C LEU A 212 -7.00 12.86 -21.99
N TRP A 213 -5.79 13.39 -21.86
CA TRP A 213 -4.56 12.59 -21.88
C TRP A 213 -4.42 11.74 -20.62
N ALA A 214 -4.90 12.24 -19.48
CA ALA A 214 -4.97 11.43 -18.26
C ALA A 214 -5.87 10.19 -18.44
N TRP A 215 -7.05 10.35 -19.06
CA TRP A 215 -7.94 9.20 -19.35
C TRP A 215 -7.32 8.21 -20.34
N VAL A 216 -6.69 8.68 -21.41
CA VAL A 216 -6.01 7.81 -22.39
C VAL A 216 -4.92 6.97 -21.71
N THR A 217 -4.11 7.60 -20.87
CA THR A 217 -3.01 6.91 -20.17
C THR A 217 -3.52 5.94 -19.10
N PHE A 218 -4.63 6.29 -18.42
CA PHE A 218 -5.32 5.38 -17.52
C PHE A 218 -5.85 4.13 -18.22
N VAL A 219 -6.52 4.29 -19.38
CA VAL A 219 -7.02 3.16 -20.17
C VAL A 219 -5.86 2.27 -20.63
N TYR A 220 -4.74 2.87 -21.04
CA TYR A 220 -3.53 2.11 -21.39
C TYR A 220 -2.99 1.31 -20.19
N PHE A 221 -2.84 1.90 -19.01
CA PHE A 221 -2.38 1.18 -17.82
C PHE A 221 -3.34 0.04 -17.42
N MET A 222 -4.65 0.27 -17.50
CA MET A 222 -5.63 -0.80 -17.28
C MET A 222 -5.50 -1.92 -18.30
N SER A 223 -5.25 -1.60 -19.58
CA SER A 223 -5.01 -2.61 -20.60
C SER A 223 -3.74 -3.43 -20.33
N LEU A 224 -2.64 -2.79 -19.89
CA LEU A 224 -1.40 -3.49 -19.50
C LEU A 224 -1.64 -4.44 -18.31
N TRP A 225 -2.42 -4.01 -17.32
CA TRP A 225 -2.77 -4.84 -16.17
C TRP A 225 -3.62 -6.06 -16.57
N VAL A 226 -4.61 -5.87 -17.44
CA VAL A 226 -5.40 -6.99 -17.99
C VAL A 226 -4.52 -7.95 -18.78
N ILE A 227 -3.63 -7.43 -19.63
CA ILE A 227 -2.66 -8.25 -20.39
C ILE A 227 -1.79 -9.07 -19.43
N PHE A 228 -1.27 -8.45 -18.36
CA PHE A 228 -0.48 -9.14 -17.35
C PHE A 228 -1.26 -10.29 -16.70
N ILE A 229 -2.51 -10.06 -16.27
CA ILE A 229 -3.35 -11.10 -15.65
C ILE A 229 -3.65 -12.22 -16.64
N VAL A 230 -4.07 -11.88 -17.85
CA VAL A 230 -4.43 -12.89 -18.87
C VAL A 230 -3.22 -13.73 -19.23
N LEU A 231 -2.06 -13.13 -19.49
CA LEU A 231 -0.85 -13.88 -19.80
C LEU A 231 -0.39 -14.73 -18.62
N SER A 232 -0.41 -14.19 -17.39
CA SER A 232 -0.04 -14.94 -16.19
C SER A 232 -0.99 -16.12 -15.91
N SER A 233 -2.29 -15.97 -16.21
CA SER A 233 -3.28 -17.06 -16.05
C SER A 233 -3.13 -18.20 -17.05
N LYS A 234 -2.46 -17.96 -18.18
CA LYS A 234 -2.26 -18.96 -19.25
C LYS A 234 -1.09 -19.91 -18.97
N VAL A 235 -0.33 -19.68 -17.90
CA VAL A 235 0.74 -20.59 -17.45
C VAL A 235 0.12 -21.77 -16.71
N PRO A 236 0.15 -22.99 -17.26
CA PRO A 236 -0.52 -24.14 -16.67
C PRO A 236 0.35 -24.79 -15.58
N HIS A 237 0.67 -24.11 -14.47
CA HIS A 237 1.39 -24.71 -13.33
C HIS A 237 1.15 -23.97 -12.00
N ILE A 238 -0.11 -23.76 -11.62
CA ILE A 238 -0.46 -23.30 -10.25
C ILE A 238 -1.62 -24.15 -9.73
N ILE A 239 -1.32 -25.44 -9.47
CA ILE A 239 -1.68 -26.21 -8.27
C ILE A 239 -0.52 -27.20 -8.06
#